data_AF-A0AAN9F4K8-F1
#
_entry.id   AF-A0AAN9F4K8-F1
#
_cell.length_a   1.000
_cell.length_b   1.000
_cell.length_c   1.000
_cell.angle_alpha   90.00
_cell.angle_beta   90.00
_cell.angle_gamma   90.00
#
_symmetry.space_group_name_H-M   'P 1'
#
loop_
_entity.id
_entity.type
_entity.pdbx_description
1 polymer ?
#
loop_
_entity_poly.entity_id
_entity_poly.type
_entity_poly.pdbx_seq_one_letter_code
_entity_poly.pdbx_strand_id
1 'polypeptide(L)'
;MDRGSSAFNKGRIHHTNAPKEVADAYANQYKADLESFLDTRAQELVDNGLMLLQIPVACDVILESELHPGKVWELLESCLLEMTKVVSNLLLLESAIYLKRLDG
;
A
#
# COMPACT_ATOMS: atom_id res chain seq x y z
N MET A 1 10.85 9.07 -3.01
CA MET A 1 10.80 7.63 -3.38
C MET A 1 11.93 7.36 -4.34
N ASP A 2 12.71 6.33 -4.04
CA ASP A 2 13.72 5.82 -4.97
C ASP A 2 13.05 4.90 -5.99
N ARG A 3 12.99 5.32 -7.25
CA ARG A 3 12.42 4.52 -8.35
C ARG A 3 13.35 3.41 -8.83
N GLY A 4 14.63 3.45 -8.43
CA GLY A 4 15.61 2.39 -8.72
C GLY A 4 15.59 1.25 -7.68
N SER A 5 14.90 1.43 -6.56
CA SER A 5 14.78 0.42 -5.52
C SER A 5 13.99 -0.80 -6.01
N SER A 6 14.44 -2.01 -5.64
CA SER A 6 13.68 -3.23 -5.86
C SER A 6 12.35 -3.26 -5.08
N ALA A 7 12.24 -2.48 -4.02
CA ALA A 7 11.01 -2.29 -3.25
C ALA A 7 10.11 -1.17 -3.81
N PHE A 8 10.43 -0.60 -4.98
CA PHE A 8 9.54 0.38 -5.62
C PHE A 8 8.24 -0.29 -6.08
N ASN A 9 7.15 -0.03 -5.33
CA ASN A 9 5.85 -0.69 -5.52
C ASN A 9 5.05 -0.11 -6.70
N LYS A 10 5.60 -0.20 -7.92
CA LYS A 10 5.00 0.40 -9.12
C LYS A 10 3.60 -0.16 -9.38
N GLY A 11 2.64 0.75 -9.52
CA GLY A 11 1.25 0.42 -9.88
C GLY A 11 0.44 -0.19 -8.75
N ARG A 12 0.96 -0.19 -7.52
CA ARG A 12 0.29 -0.70 -6.32
C ARG A 12 0.34 0.30 -5.18
N ILE A 13 -0.61 0.19 -4.25
CA ILE A 13 -0.71 1.11 -3.10
C ILE A 13 -0.43 0.43 -1.75
N HIS A 14 -0.31 -0.89 -1.72
CA HIS A 14 -0.10 -1.68 -0.52
C HIS A 14 0.80 -2.90 -0.80
N HIS A 15 1.27 -3.57 0.25
CA HIS A 15 2.12 -4.75 0.13
C HIS A 15 1.35 -6.07 -0.11
N THR A 16 0.01 -6.03 -0.07
CA THR A 16 -0.82 -7.21 -0.35
C THR A 16 -0.56 -7.68 -1.79
N ASN A 17 -0.24 -8.96 -1.97
CA ASN A 17 0.12 -9.56 -3.27
C ASN A 17 1.27 -8.83 -4.01
N ALA A 18 2.10 -8.07 -3.30
CA ALA A 18 3.25 -7.38 -3.87
C ALA A 18 4.46 -8.33 -3.96
N PRO A 19 5.48 -7.98 -4.77
CA PRO A 19 6.76 -8.69 -4.76
C PRO A 19 7.37 -8.73 -3.36
N LYS A 20 8.17 -9.76 -3.10
CA LYS A 20 8.77 -10.03 -1.79
C LYS A 20 9.53 -8.80 -1.26
N GLU A 21 10.23 -8.08 -2.13
CA GLU A 21 11.03 -6.91 -1.76
C GLU A 21 10.18 -5.76 -1.19
N VAL A 22 8.94 -5.62 -1.69
CA VAL A 22 7.98 -4.65 -1.15
C VAL A 22 7.45 -5.13 0.21
N ALA A 23 7.09 -6.41 0.33
CA ALA A 23 6.61 -6.98 1.58
C ALA A 23 7.69 -6.90 2.68
N ASP A 24 8.94 -7.23 2.35
CA ASP A 24 10.10 -7.09 3.24
C ASP A 24 10.33 -5.64 3.66
N ALA A 25 10.19 -4.68 2.74
CA ALA A 25 10.32 -3.26 3.08
C ALA A 25 9.26 -2.81 4.10
N TYR A 26 8.00 -3.23 3.94
CA TYR A 26 6.94 -2.98 4.92
C TYR A 26 7.22 -3.66 6.26
N ALA A 27 7.65 -4.93 6.24
CA ALA A 27 7.94 -5.68 7.46
C ALA A 27 9.12 -5.09 8.25
N ASN A 28 10.19 -4.69 7.56
CA ASN A 28 11.35 -4.05 8.17
C ASN A 28 10.98 -2.69 8.79
N GLN A 29 10.16 -1.88 8.11
CA GLN A 29 9.69 -0.61 8.64
C GLN A 29 8.79 -0.83 9.87
N TYR A 30 7.83 -1.76 9.79
CA TYR A 30 6.96 -2.13 10.92
C TYR A 30 7.78 -2.56 12.14
N LYS A 31 8.78 -3.40 11.93
CA LYS A 31 9.68 -3.85 13.00
C LYS A 31 10.40 -2.67 13.65
N ALA A 32 11.04 -1.81 12.85
CA ALA A 32 11.77 -0.65 13.37
C ALA A 32 10.85 0.32 14.13
N ASP A 33 9.64 0.55 13.62
CA ASP A 33 8.66 1.44 14.24
C ASP A 33 8.14 0.86 15.56
N LEU A 34 7.83 -0.45 15.59
CA LEU A 34 7.35 -1.11 16.80
C LEU A 34 8.44 -1.20 17.86
N GLU A 35 9.68 -1.51 17.49
CA GLU A 35 10.84 -1.49 18.39
C GLU A 35 11.01 -0.10 19.01
N SER A 36 11.06 0.95 18.19
CA SER A 36 11.17 2.33 18.66
C SER A 36 10.01 2.75 19.58
N PHE A 37 8.79 2.36 19.23
CA PHE A 37 7.60 2.59 20.05
C PHE A 37 7.73 1.90 21.42
N LEU A 38 8.08 0.62 21.44
CA LEU A 38 8.19 -0.16 22.67
C LEU A 38 9.35 0.32 23.56
N ASP A 39 10.49 0.68 22.96
CA ASP A 39 11.64 1.25 23.68
C ASP A 39 11.27 2.56 24.39
N THR A 40 10.50 3.41 23.71
CA THR A 40 10.01 4.67 24.30
C THR A 40 9.01 4.39 25.42
N ARG A 41 8.06 3.47 25.21
CA ARG A 41 7.06 3.10 26.22
C ARG A 41 7.67 2.44 27.45
N ALA A 42 8.74 1.67 27.29
CA ALA A 42 9.46 1.05 28.40
C ALA A 42 10.06 2.08 29.36
N GLN A 43 10.44 3.27 28.88
CA GLN A 43 10.99 4.34 29.71
C GLN A 43 9.89 5.19 30.38
N GLU A 44 8.71 5.28 29.76
CA GLU A 44 7.59 6.09 30.25
C GLU A 44 6.65 5.32 31.19
N LEU A 45 6.58 4.00 31.05
CA LEU A 45 5.77 3.14 31.90
C LEU A 45 6.34 3.14 33.32
N VAL A 46 5.45 3.34 34.29
CA VAL A 46 5.78 3.18 35.71
C VAL A 46 6.06 1.71 36.04
N ASP A 47 6.75 1.46 37.16
CA ASP A 47 6.97 0.12 37.68
C ASP A 47 5.64 -0.65 37.81
N ASN A 48 5.58 -1.84 37.21
CA ASN A 48 4.38 -2.69 37.13
C ASN A 48 3.21 -2.09 36.32
N GLY A 49 3.45 -1.03 35.55
CA GLY A 49 2.49 -0.48 34.60
C GLY A 49 2.16 -1.48 33.49
N LEU A 50 0.90 -1.49 33.06
CA LEU A 50 0.43 -2.33 31.96
C LEU A 50 0.13 -1.48 30.75
N MET A 51 0.39 -2.03 29.56
CA MET A 51 0.04 -1.44 28.28
C MET A 51 -0.78 -2.44 27.47
N LEU A 52 -1.93 -2.00 26.97
CA LEU A 52 -2.76 -2.77 26.06
C LEU A 52 -2.52 -2.28 24.63
N LEU A 53 -2.18 -3.20 23.72
CA LEU A 53 -2.03 -2.92 22.29
C LEU A 53 -3.10 -3.69 21.50
N GLN A 54 -3.90 -2.95 20.73
CA GLN A 54 -4.82 -3.52 19.75
C GLN A 54 -4.29 -3.18 18.36
N ILE A 55 -3.76 -4.17 17.65
CA ILE A 55 -3.12 -4.00 16.34
C ILE A 55 -3.84 -4.91 15.34
N PRO A 56 -4.23 -4.42 14.15
CA PRO A 56 -4.73 -5.27 13.08
C PRO A 56 -3.62 -6.24 12.63
N VAL A 57 -3.90 -7.55 12.67
CA VAL A 57 -2.93 -8.58 12.27
C VAL A 57 -3.42 -9.27 11.00
N ALA A 58 -2.51 -9.44 10.03
CA ALA A 58 -2.73 -10.36 8.92
C ALA A 58 -2.48 -11.78 9.41
N CYS A 59 -3.51 -12.65 9.39
CA CYS A 59 -3.31 -14.06 9.69
C CYS A 59 -2.57 -14.74 8.53
N ASP A 60 -1.45 -15.42 8.80
CA ASP A 60 -0.74 -16.30 7.85
C ASP A 60 -1.58 -17.53 7.47
N VAL A 61 -2.53 -17.90 8.33
CA VAL A 61 -3.47 -18.97 8.04
C VAL A 61 -4.41 -18.46 6.96
N ILE A 62 -4.42 -19.18 5.84
CA ILE A 62 -5.40 -19.09 4.75
C ILE A 62 -6.78 -19.40 5.34
N LEU A 63 -7.33 -18.46 6.10
CA LEU A 63 -8.76 -18.33 6.21
C LEU A 63 -9.14 -17.81 4.83
N GLU A 64 -9.75 -18.68 4.04
CA GLU A 64 -10.53 -18.37 2.82
C GLU A 64 -11.70 -17.38 3.12
N SER A 65 -11.53 -16.48 4.07
CA SER A 65 -12.48 -15.45 4.40
C SER A 65 -12.25 -14.29 3.45
N GLU A 66 -13.35 -13.81 2.89
CA GLU A 66 -13.43 -12.55 2.16
C GLU A 66 -13.05 -11.32 3.02
N LEU A 67 -12.67 -11.52 4.28
CA LEU A 67 -12.41 -10.52 5.31
C LEU A 67 -10.92 -10.27 5.57
N HIS A 68 -10.00 -10.77 4.72
CA HIS A 68 -8.59 -10.41 4.85
C HIS A 68 -8.43 -8.88 4.76
N PRO A 69 -7.85 -8.19 5.76
CA PRO A 69 -7.70 -6.73 5.73
C PRO A 69 -6.94 -6.24 4.51
N GLY A 70 -6.09 -7.08 3.91
CA GLY A 70 -5.41 -6.78 2.66
C GLY A 70 -6.35 -6.54 1.45
N LYS A 71 -7.54 -7.16 1.43
CA LYS A 71 -8.51 -7.05 0.31
C LYS A 71 -9.10 -5.65 0.15
N VAL A 72 -9.22 -4.88 1.23
CA VAL A 72 -9.71 -3.49 1.12
C VAL A 72 -8.74 -2.64 0.29
N TRP A 73 -7.44 -2.93 0.40
CA TRP A 73 -6.40 -2.24 -0.35
C TRP A 73 -6.39 -2.66 -1.81
N GLU A 74 -6.62 -3.94 -2.11
CA GLU A 74 -6.80 -4.42 -3.49
C GLU A 74 -8.00 -3.76 -4.17
N LEU A 75 -9.14 -3.64 -3.46
CA LEU A 75 -10.32 -2.97 -3.98
C LEU A 75 -10.04 -1.49 -4.25
N LEU A 76 -9.44 -0.78 -3.28
CA LEU A 76 -9.09 0.63 -3.43
C LEU A 76 -8.09 0.84 -4.60
N GLU A 77 -7.10 -0.03 -4.72
CA GLU A 77 -6.16 -0.02 -5.84
C GLU A 77 -6.88 -0.17 -7.18
N SER A 78 -7.84 -1.10 -7.27
CA SER A 78 -8.63 -1.32 -8.49
C SER A 78 -9.42 -0.07 -8.90
N CYS A 79 -10.05 0.61 -7.93
CA CYS A 79 -10.77 1.86 -8.15
C CYS A 79 -9.83 2.96 -8.67
N LEU A 80 -8.66 3.11 -8.05
CA LEU A 80 -7.66 4.11 -8.47
C LEU A 80 -7.15 3.81 -9.89
N LEU A 81 -6.85 2.54 -10.18
CA LEU A 81 -6.41 2.13 -11.51
C LEU A 81 -7.50 2.40 -12.56
N GLU A 82 -8.76 2.15 -12.24
CA GLU A 82 -9.88 2.48 -13.13
C GLU A 82 -10.00 3.98 -13.39
N MET A 83 -9.91 4.82 -12.35
CA MET A 83 -9.91 6.28 -12.51
C MET A 83 -8.77 6.76 -13.41
N THR A 84 -7.57 6.18 -13.31
CA THR A 84 -6.45 6.56 -14.20
C THR A 84 -6.68 6.19 -15.66
N LYS A 85 -7.40 5.09 -15.94
CA LYS A 85 -7.74 4.68 -17.32
C LYS A 85 -8.73 5.65 -17.95
N VAL A 86 -9.74 6.09 -17.21
CA VAL A 86 -10.75 7.06 -17.69
C VAL A 86 -10.06 8.36 -18.14
N VAL A 87 -9.17 8.90 -17.30
CA VAL A 87 -8.44 10.14 -17.61
C VAL A 87 -7.52 9.94 -18.82
N SER A 88 -6.80 8.83 -18.88
CA SER A 88 -5.88 8.53 -19.98
C SER A 88 -6.62 8.40 -21.32
N ASN A 89 -7.78 7.73 -21.31
CA ASN A 89 -8.62 7.59 -22.50
C ASN A 89 -9.17 8.93 -23.00
N LEU A 90 -9.54 9.84 -22.09
CA LEU A 90 -10.00 11.18 -22.44
C LEU A 90 -8.88 11.98 -23.13
N LEU A 91 -7.67 11.98 -22.56
CA LEU A 91 -6.52 12.68 -23.13
C LEU A 91 -6.12 12.14 -24.51
N LEU A 92 -6.19 10.82 -24.70
CA LEU A 92 -5.95 10.19 -26.00
C LEU A 92 -7.01 10.58 -27.02
N LEU A 93 -8.28 10.66 -26.61
CA LEU A 93 -9.37 11.08 -27.49
C LEU A 93 -9.21 12.55 -27.91
N GLU A 94 -8.90 13.44 -26.98
CA GLU A 94 -8.64 14.86 -27.26
C GLU A 94 -7.47 15.04 -28.23
N SER A 95 -6.38 14.30 -28.00
CA SER A 95 -5.21 14.30 -28.89
C SER A 95 -5.55 13.80 -30.30
N ALA A 96 -6.35 12.74 -30.41
CA ALA A 96 -6.79 12.19 -31.69
C ALA A 96 -7.73 13.14 -32.46
N ILE A 97 -8.62 13.85 -31.74
CA ILE A 97 -9.49 14.88 -32.32
C ILE A 97 -8.66 16.06 -32.83
N TYR A 98 -7.65 16.49 -32.06
CA TYR A 98 -6.76 17.57 -32.44
C TYR A 98 -5.97 17.25 -33.72
N LEU A 99 -5.36 16.06 -33.80
CA LEU A 99 -4.62 15.62 -34.99
C LEU A 99 -5.52 15.54 -36.24
N LYS A 100 -6.72 14.98 -36.12
CA LYS A 100 -7.69 14.94 -37.23
C LYS A 100 -8.10 16.32 -37.75
N ARG A 101 -8.00 17.37 -36.93
CA ARG A 101 -8.27 18.76 -37.32
C ARG A 101 -7.09 19.41 -38.03
N LEU A 102 -5.86 18.94 -37.82
CA LEU A 102 -4.66 19.44 -38.50
C LEU A 102 -4.46 18.79 -39.88
N ASP A 103 -4.94 17.56 -40.06
CA ASP A 103 -4.79 16.78 -41.29
C ASP A 103 -5.86 17.07 -42.37
N GLY A 104 -6.82 17.98 -42.12
CA GLY A 104 -7.90 18.35 -43.04
C GLY A 104 -7.98 19.86 -43.27
#